data_AF-A0A2T1D0D6-F1
#
_entry.id   AF-A0A2T1D0D6-F1
#
_cell.length_a   1.000
_cell.length_b   1.000
_cell.length_c   1.000
_cell.angle_alpha   90.00
_cell.angle_beta   90.00
_cell.angle_gamma   90.00
#
_symmetry.space_group_name_H-M   'P 1'
#
loop_
_entity.id
_entity.type
_entity.pdbx_description
1 polymer ?
#
loop_
_entity_poly.entity_id
_entity_poly.type
_entity_poly.pdbx_seq_one_letter_code
_entity_poly.pdbx_strand_id
1 'polypeptide(L)'
;MLSNAQKTRLGADFAVFKMFPNFWTPVLPVSEVGRVPVAVELAGESIVLYRSPVDEFAAFLDRCPHRGAPLSRGQVLEDGCLQCPYHGWQFASDGACTHVPFNALNSDQRSKLSVVSFPTRVIAGMLWIFTGTENALEPQLPPSLLEPNDRYIIHHEIWNAHWTRAIDISLDYLHIPFVHRNSFGSEFHDPAHQDAIAQISVTATANGMAVTNQLNTLPDGIEIDWHQPNQVVLKLDLGGMPLRPHLFAIPINSQQMRFMQVVLPNPGIDRSNFDFDEFFAASLDDRIMAESQIGEIPNTNEGCNVPTDEPSLRFRRWYYRTVKHKRIEAIQWRSDRHLY
;
A
#
# COMPACT_ATOMS: atom_id res chain seq x y z
N MET A 1 -4.95 17.32 10.08
CA MET A 1 -4.18 17.22 11.34
C MET A 1 -5.11 16.80 12.46
N LEU A 2 -4.67 15.90 13.34
CA LEU A 2 -5.46 15.58 14.53
C LEU A 2 -5.62 16.80 15.45
N SER A 3 -6.84 17.06 15.93
CA SER A 3 -7.13 18.05 16.96
C SER A 3 -6.47 17.67 18.29
N ASN A 4 -6.23 18.66 19.17
CA ASN A 4 -5.66 18.40 20.49
C ASN A 4 -6.49 17.39 21.29
N ALA A 5 -7.82 17.40 21.15
CA ALA A 5 -8.70 16.44 21.82
C ALA A 5 -8.63 15.01 21.23
N GLN A 6 -8.28 14.85 19.95
CA GLN A 6 -7.97 13.55 19.36
C GLN A 6 -6.62 13.05 19.85
N LYS A 7 -5.60 13.93 19.89
CA LYS A 7 -4.27 13.61 20.45
C LYS A 7 -4.33 13.23 21.93
N THR A 8 -5.14 13.89 22.75
CA THR A 8 -5.31 13.53 24.17
C THR A 8 -6.03 12.18 24.35
N ARG A 9 -7.02 11.86 23.52
CA ARG A 9 -7.74 10.57 23.58
C ARG A 9 -6.90 9.39 23.08
N LEU A 10 -6.03 9.63 22.10
CA LEU A 10 -5.13 8.60 21.56
C LEU A 10 -3.79 8.51 22.32
N GLY A 11 -3.39 9.58 23.01
CA GLY A 11 -2.06 9.76 23.61
C GLY A 11 -1.12 10.55 22.68
N ALA A 12 -0.24 11.38 23.25
CA ALA A 12 0.62 12.32 22.51
C ALA A 12 1.59 11.67 21.50
N ASP A 13 1.85 10.36 21.62
CA ASP A 13 2.75 9.57 20.75
C ASP A 13 2.01 8.47 19.96
N PHE A 14 0.71 8.62 19.67
CA PHE A 14 -0.07 7.53 19.08
C PHE A 14 -0.03 7.51 17.55
N ALA A 15 0.87 6.69 17.00
CA ALA A 15 0.71 6.20 15.63
C ALA A 15 -0.45 5.19 15.59
N VAL A 16 -1.51 5.51 14.84
CA VAL A 16 -2.64 4.60 14.61
C VAL A 16 -2.14 3.34 13.89
N PHE A 17 -1.46 3.52 12.76
CA PHE A 17 -0.91 2.42 11.97
C PHE A 17 0.49 2.00 12.45
N LYS A 18 0.58 1.32 13.60
CA LYS A 18 1.87 0.94 14.20
C LYS A 18 2.77 0.07 13.29
N MET A 19 2.16 -0.75 12.44
CA MET A 19 2.88 -1.64 11.53
C MET A 19 3.45 -0.91 10.31
N PHE A 20 2.83 0.20 9.92
CA PHE A 20 3.14 0.89 8.68
C PHE A 20 2.88 2.41 8.80
N PRO A 21 3.57 3.11 9.71
CA PRO A 21 3.25 4.51 10.02
C PRO A 21 3.86 5.48 9.00
N ASN A 22 3.18 6.61 8.78
CA ASN A 22 3.68 7.78 8.05
C ASN A 22 4.00 7.55 6.57
N PHE A 23 3.20 6.74 5.89
CA PHE A 23 3.32 6.54 4.44
C PHE A 23 2.00 6.81 3.72
N TRP A 24 2.10 7.38 2.53
CA TRP A 24 0.98 7.35 1.59
C TRP A 24 0.85 5.94 1.04
N THR A 25 -0.35 5.37 1.15
CA THR A 25 -0.62 3.98 0.79
C THR A 25 -1.88 3.93 -0.07
N PRO A 26 -1.87 3.33 -1.27
CA PRO A 26 -3.08 3.10 -2.03
C PRO A 26 -3.90 2.01 -1.33
N VAL A 27 -5.23 2.14 -1.32
CA VAL A 27 -6.09 1.25 -0.53
C VAL A 27 -7.10 0.51 -1.38
N LEU A 28 -7.83 1.23 -2.23
CA LEU A 28 -8.79 0.68 -3.19
C LEU A 28 -8.86 1.54 -4.47
N PRO A 29 -9.33 0.98 -5.59
CA PRO A 29 -9.77 1.77 -6.74
C PRO A 29 -10.88 2.74 -6.33
N VAL A 30 -10.87 3.97 -6.86
CA VAL A 30 -11.92 4.96 -6.55
C VAL A 30 -13.30 4.51 -7.03
N SER A 31 -13.35 3.64 -8.05
CA SER A 31 -14.58 3.01 -8.56
C SER A 31 -15.27 2.11 -7.52
N GLU A 32 -14.53 1.62 -6.53
CA GLU A 32 -15.05 0.76 -5.45
C GLU A 32 -15.47 1.56 -4.21
N VAL A 33 -15.23 2.87 -4.18
CA VAL A 33 -15.57 3.73 -3.04
C VAL A 33 -16.72 4.66 -3.43
N GLY A 34 -17.93 4.25 -3.03
CA GLY A 34 -19.17 4.98 -3.31
C GLY A 34 -19.71 5.78 -2.12
N ARG A 35 -20.98 6.19 -2.23
CA ARG A 35 -21.72 6.84 -1.14
C ARG A 35 -22.12 5.86 -0.03
N VAL A 36 -22.18 4.57 -0.34
CA VAL A 36 -22.31 3.53 0.68
C VAL A 36 -20.93 3.36 1.32
N PRO A 37 -20.77 3.60 2.63
CA PRO A 37 -19.48 3.45 3.27
C PRO A 37 -18.97 2.00 3.16
N VAL A 38 -17.68 1.84 2.90
CA VAL A 38 -17.02 0.53 2.83
C VAL A 38 -15.98 0.41 3.94
N ALA A 39 -15.98 -0.72 4.62
CA ALA A 39 -14.95 -1.08 5.59
C ALA A 39 -13.78 -1.75 4.87
N VAL A 40 -12.57 -1.31 5.17
CA VAL A 40 -11.32 -1.96 4.77
C VAL A 40 -10.41 -2.08 5.98
N GLU A 41 -9.48 -3.02 5.95
CA GLU A 41 -8.41 -3.12 6.94
C GLU A 41 -7.09 -2.70 6.31
N LEU A 42 -6.34 -1.85 7.01
CA LEU A 42 -5.05 -1.32 6.58
C LEU A 42 -4.09 -1.34 7.76
N ALA A 43 -2.97 -2.04 7.61
CA ALA A 43 -1.90 -2.17 8.60
C ALA A 43 -2.39 -2.50 10.03
N GLY A 44 -3.42 -3.35 10.13
CA GLY A 44 -4.02 -3.86 11.37
C GLY A 44 -5.17 -3.02 11.92
N GLU A 45 -5.56 -1.95 11.24
CA GLU A 45 -6.62 -1.03 11.69
C GLU A 45 -7.80 -1.06 10.71
N SER A 46 -9.03 -1.06 11.23
CA SER A 46 -10.25 -0.97 10.42
C SER A 46 -10.52 0.48 10.05
N ILE A 47 -10.72 0.74 8.77
CA ILE A 47 -10.91 2.06 8.16
C ILE A 47 -12.22 2.07 7.39
N VAL A 48 -13.01 3.12 7.55
CA VAL A 48 -14.19 3.37 6.72
C VAL A 48 -13.82 4.35 5.61
N LEU A 49 -14.16 4.00 4.37
CA LEU A 49 -14.01 4.84 3.19
C LEU A 49 -15.38 5.19 2.64
N TYR A 50 -15.56 6.42 2.20
CA TYR A 50 -16.76 6.83 1.47
C TYR A 50 -16.48 8.03 0.56
N ARG A 51 -17.37 8.21 -0.42
CA ARG A 51 -17.42 9.35 -1.32
C ARG A 51 -18.62 10.22 -0.99
N SER A 52 -18.39 11.51 -0.74
CA SER A 52 -19.44 12.48 -0.42
C SER A 52 -20.26 12.86 -1.67
N PRO A 53 -21.43 13.49 -1.51
CA PRO A 53 -22.23 13.98 -2.64
C PRO A 53 -21.54 15.04 -3.51
N VAL A 54 -20.52 15.74 -2.98
CA VAL A 54 -19.72 16.74 -3.70
C VAL A 54 -18.42 16.18 -4.27
N ASP A 55 -18.33 14.85 -4.41
CA ASP A 55 -17.18 14.14 -5.00
C ASP A 55 -15.88 14.24 -4.20
N GLU A 56 -15.98 14.32 -2.87
CA GLU A 56 -14.83 14.25 -1.97
C GLU A 56 -14.74 12.85 -1.33
N PHE A 57 -13.54 12.27 -1.35
CA PHE A 57 -13.28 11.00 -0.66
C PHE A 57 -12.78 11.24 0.76
N ALA A 58 -13.37 10.54 1.72
CA ALA A 58 -13.00 10.62 3.12
C ALA A 58 -12.67 9.23 3.69
N ALA A 59 -11.75 9.22 4.65
CA ALA A 59 -11.29 8.03 5.33
C ALA A 59 -11.22 8.27 6.83
N PHE A 60 -11.92 7.45 7.62
CA PHE A 60 -11.88 7.50 9.09
C PHE A 60 -11.46 6.18 9.68
N LEU A 61 -10.97 6.21 10.92
CA LEU A 61 -10.94 5.00 11.74
C LEU A 61 -12.38 4.49 11.87
N ASP A 62 -12.62 3.21 11.58
CA ASP A 62 -13.96 2.62 11.56
C ASP A 62 -14.50 2.34 12.97
N ARG A 63 -14.52 3.40 13.79
CA ARG A 63 -14.85 3.34 15.21
C ARG A 63 -15.42 4.67 15.66
N CYS A 64 -16.71 4.71 15.92
CA CYS A 64 -17.36 5.88 16.48
C CYS A 64 -16.77 6.21 17.86
N PRO A 65 -16.35 7.46 18.12
CA PRO A 65 -15.74 7.85 19.40
C PRO A 65 -16.69 7.80 20.60
N HIS A 66 -18.00 7.59 20.38
CA HIS A 66 -18.98 7.47 21.45
C HIS A 66 -18.95 6.09 22.13
N ARG A 67 -19.21 5.01 21.37
CA ARG A 67 -19.29 3.63 21.88
C ARG A 67 -18.62 2.59 20.98
N GLY A 68 -17.78 3.04 20.06
CA GLY A 68 -17.00 2.16 19.18
C GLY A 68 -17.79 1.44 18.09
N ALA A 69 -19.03 1.87 17.79
CA ALA A 69 -19.78 1.31 16.68
C ALA A 69 -19.04 1.51 15.35
N PRO A 70 -19.07 0.54 14.43
CA PRO A 70 -18.48 0.67 13.11
C PRO A 70 -19.25 1.74 12.31
N LEU A 71 -18.54 2.77 11.87
CA LEU A 71 -19.06 3.86 11.05
C LEU A 71 -19.35 3.41 9.62
N SER A 72 -18.67 2.36 9.15
CA SER A 72 -18.93 1.68 7.87
C SER A 72 -20.36 1.11 7.77
N ARG A 73 -21.03 0.88 8.90
CA ARG A 73 -22.46 0.49 8.94
C ARG A 73 -23.40 1.70 8.97
N GLY A 74 -22.86 2.90 8.88
CA GLY A 74 -23.60 4.15 8.84
C GLY A 74 -24.11 4.52 7.46
N GLN A 75 -24.43 5.79 7.29
CA GLN A 75 -24.88 6.35 6.01
C GLN A 75 -24.25 7.72 5.76
N VAL A 76 -23.95 8.00 4.49
CA VAL A 76 -23.54 9.33 4.04
C VAL A 76 -24.79 10.16 3.79
N LEU A 77 -24.89 11.29 4.47
CA LEU A 77 -26.00 12.23 4.35
C LEU A 77 -25.84 13.14 3.12
N GLU A 78 -26.91 13.85 2.75
CA GLU A 78 -26.91 14.76 1.60
C GLU A 78 -25.91 15.93 1.76
N ASP A 79 -25.63 16.33 3.00
CA ASP A 79 -24.64 17.36 3.33
C ASP A 79 -23.19 16.81 3.32
N GLY A 80 -22.99 15.52 3.01
CA GLY A 80 -21.69 14.86 2.98
C GLY A 80 -21.18 14.35 4.32
N CYS A 81 -21.92 14.56 5.42
CA CYS A 81 -21.54 14.00 6.71
C CYS A 81 -21.77 12.48 6.75
N LEU A 82 -20.87 11.76 7.41
CA LEU A 82 -21.07 10.35 7.77
C LEU A 82 -21.84 10.28 9.09
N GLN A 83 -23.01 9.65 9.08
CA GLN A 83 -23.83 9.41 10.26
C GLN A 83 -23.59 8.01 10.83
N CYS A 84 -23.21 7.96 12.11
CA CYS A 84 -23.07 6.73 12.88
C CYS A 84 -24.43 6.03 13.04
N PRO A 85 -24.51 4.70 12.80
CA PRO A 85 -25.79 3.98 12.83
C PRO A 85 -26.35 3.79 14.24
N TYR A 86 -25.55 4.02 15.28
CA TYR A 86 -25.98 3.71 16.65
C TYR A 86 -26.81 4.83 17.27
N HIS A 87 -26.26 6.04 17.37
CA HIS A 87 -26.94 7.18 18.01
C HIS A 87 -26.97 8.42 17.10
N GLY A 88 -26.74 8.24 15.80
CA GLY A 88 -26.88 9.30 14.81
C GLY A 88 -25.85 10.43 14.91
N TRP A 89 -24.70 10.22 15.57
CA TRP A 89 -23.60 11.20 15.58
C TRP A 89 -23.09 11.40 14.16
N GLN A 90 -22.89 12.65 13.76
CA GLN A 90 -22.50 13.02 12.40
C GLN A 90 -21.10 13.60 12.38
N PHE A 91 -20.33 13.23 11.35
CA PHE A 91 -18.95 13.67 11.16
C PHE A 91 -18.76 14.21 9.74
N ALA A 92 -18.18 15.40 9.61
CA ALA A 92 -17.76 15.97 8.32
C ALA A 92 -16.58 15.17 7.73
N SER A 93 -16.25 15.41 6.45
CA SER A 93 -15.18 14.71 5.70
C SER A 93 -13.79 14.84 6.32
N ASP A 94 -13.56 15.88 7.13
CA ASP A 94 -12.33 16.07 7.91
C ASP A 94 -12.36 15.37 9.30
N GLY A 95 -13.44 14.66 9.61
CA GLY A 95 -13.69 13.97 10.88
C GLY A 95 -14.31 14.84 11.98
N ALA A 96 -14.55 16.14 11.74
CA ALA A 96 -15.15 17.02 12.73
C ALA A 96 -16.57 16.56 13.09
N CYS A 97 -16.89 16.48 14.39
CA CYS A 97 -18.25 16.17 14.81
C CYS A 97 -19.16 17.39 14.55
N THR A 98 -20.12 17.24 13.64
CA THR A 98 -21.04 18.32 13.23
C THR A 98 -22.32 18.29 14.05
N HIS A 99 -22.80 17.11 14.42
CA HIS A 99 -24.06 16.94 15.13
C HIS A 99 -24.03 15.77 16.12
N VAL A 100 -24.58 16.02 17.31
CA VAL A 100 -24.82 15.03 18.37
C VAL A 100 -26.29 15.12 18.74
N PRO A 101 -27.15 14.17 18.29
CA PRO A 101 -28.58 14.21 18.57
C PRO A 101 -28.87 14.31 20.08
N PHE A 102 -30.02 14.93 20.40
CA PHE A 102 -30.53 15.10 21.78
C PHE A 102 -29.69 16.00 22.70
N ASN A 103 -28.70 16.72 22.18
CA ASN A 103 -27.81 17.58 22.97
C ASN A 103 -27.62 18.94 22.29
N ALA A 104 -27.66 20.02 23.08
CA ALA A 104 -27.34 21.37 22.63
C ALA A 104 -25.86 21.69 22.92
N LEU A 105 -24.95 21.12 22.12
CA LEU A 105 -23.52 21.35 22.26
C LEU A 105 -23.07 22.58 21.45
N ASN A 106 -22.11 23.34 21.97
CA ASN A 106 -21.42 24.37 21.20
C ASN A 106 -20.26 23.78 20.37
N SER A 107 -19.60 24.61 19.54
CA SER A 107 -18.47 24.20 18.70
C SER A 107 -17.31 23.59 19.50
N ASP A 108 -16.96 24.20 20.63
CA ASP A 108 -15.82 23.79 21.45
C ASP A 108 -16.05 22.42 22.08
N GLN A 109 -17.29 22.15 22.52
CA GLN A 109 -17.70 20.85 23.02
C GLN A 109 -17.65 19.79 21.91
N ARG A 110 -18.17 20.09 20.72
CA ARG A 110 -18.15 19.16 19.57
C ARG A 110 -16.73 18.87 19.06
N SER A 111 -15.82 19.83 19.13
CA SER A 111 -14.42 19.64 18.71
C SER A 111 -13.71 18.51 19.47
N LYS A 112 -14.17 18.21 20.68
CA LYS A 112 -13.69 17.14 21.55
C LYS A 112 -14.32 15.79 21.26
N LEU A 113 -15.20 15.70 20.27
CA LEU A 113 -15.99 14.52 19.92
C LEU A 113 -15.69 14.00 18.51
N SER A 114 -14.80 14.65 17.76
CA SER A 114 -14.41 14.28 16.40
C SER A 114 -13.87 12.85 16.29
N VAL A 115 -14.12 12.21 15.15
CA VAL A 115 -13.57 10.90 14.76
C VAL A 115 -12.15 11.08 14.21
N VAL A 116 -11.30 10.07 14.34
CA VAL A 116 -9.98 10.06 13.72
C VAL A 116 -10.14 9.97 12.20
N SER A 117 -9.68 11.01 11.49
CA SER A 117 -9.66 11.07 10.03
C SER A 117 -8.25 10.99 9.47
N PHE A 118 -8.14 10.50 8.25
CA PHE A 118 -6.87 10.35 7.55
C PHE A 118 -6.88 11.18 6.25
N PRO A 119 -5.78 11.88 5.93
CA PRO A 119 -5.64 12.56 4.65
C PRO A 119 -5.81 11.58 3.48
N THR A 120 -6.57 12.01 2.47
CA THR A 120 -6.85 11.23 1.26
C THR A 120 -6.31 11.93 0.01
N ARG A 121 -5.93 11.15 -1.01
CA ARG A 121 -5.61 11.63 -2.37
C ARG A 121 -6.18 10.67 -3.39
N VAL A 122 -6.62 11.20 -4.54
CA VAL A 122 -6.95 10.39 -5.72
C VAL A 122 -5.79 10.50 -6.70
N ILE A 123 -5.09 9.40 -6.94
CA ILE A 123 -3.94 9.36 -7.85
C ILE A 123 -3.98 8.05 -8.63
N ALA A 124 -3.86 8.14 -9.95
CA ALA A 124 -3.86 7.01 -10.86
C ALA A 124 -5.05 6.04 -10.66
N GLY A 125 -6.26 6.58 -10.49
CA GLY A 125 -7.48 5.81 -10.28
C GLY A 125 -7.61 5.13 -8.92
N MET A 126 -6.66 5.32 -8.01
CA MET A 126 -6.67 4.76 -6.65
C MET A 126 -6.98 5.83 -5.61
N LEU A 127 -7.66 5.42 -4.53
CA LEU A 127 -7.76 6.19 -3.30
C LEU A 127 -6.55 5.87 -2.42
N TRP A 128 -5.78 6.91 -2.12
CA TRP A 128 -4.61 6.88 -1.25
C TRP A 128 -4.96 7.43 0.12
N ILE A 129 -4.39 6.83 1.16
CA ILE A 129 -4.51 7.26 2.55
C ILE A 129 -3.12 7.48 3.11
N PHE A 130 -2.94 8.58 3.84
CA PHE A 130 -1.72 8.79 4.62
C PHE A 130 -1.82 8.08 5.98
N THR A 131 -0.94 7.12 6.24
CA THR A 131 -0.92 6.32 7.48
C THR A 131 -0.22 7.03 8.65
N GLY A 132 -0.15 8.36 8.61
CA GLY A 132 0.34 9.20 9.69
C GLY A 132 -0.72 10.17 10.21
N THR A 133 -0.39 10.91 11.27
CA THR A 133 -1.35 11.78 11.99
C THR A 133 -1.04 13.28 11.90
N GLU A 134 0.09 13.64 11.29
CA GLU A 134 0.59 15.01 11.14
C GLU A 134 0.33 15.57 9.73
N ASN A 135 0.90 16.74 9.41
CA ASN A 135 0.84 17.30 8.06
C ASN A 135 1.53 16.35 7.07
N ALA A 136 0.71 15.63 6.31
CA ALA A 136 1.20 14.79 5.23
C ALA A 136 1.84 15.68 4.15
N LEU A 137 3.13 15.50 3.90
CA LEU A 137 3.72 15.94 2.64
C LEU A 137 3.07 15.17 1.50
N GLU A 138 2.99 15.73 0.29
CA GLU A 138 2.47 15.00 -0.87
C GLU A 138 3.26 13.70 -1.14
N PRO A 139 2.62 12.65 -1.68
CA PRO A 139 3.28 11.37 -1.94
C PRO A 139 4.38 11.53 -2.99
N GLN A 140 5.55 10.97 -2.70
CA GLN A 140 6.68 10.91 -3.64
C GLN A 140 6.53 9.68 -4.52
N LEU A 141 5.89 9.83 -5.68
CA LEU A 141 5.56 8.73 -6.58
C LEU A 141 6.44 8.75 -7.84
N PRO A 142 6.68 7.60 -8.48
CA PRO A 142 7.41 7.54 -9.75
C PRO A 142 6.67 8.35 -10.82
N PRO A 143 7.40 9.08 -11.70
CA PRO A 143 6.79 9.88 -12.77
C PRO A 143 5.84 9.07 -13.65
N SER A 144 6.15 7.81 -13.94
CA SER A 144 5.32 6.94 -14.79
C SER A 144 3.92 6.67 -14.22
N LEU A 145 3.71 6.85 -12.91
CA LEU A 145 2.38 6.75 -12.28
C LEU A 145 1.60 8.07 -12.35
N LEU A 146 2.31 9.19 -12.55
CA LEU A 146 1.77 10.55 -12.57
C LEU A 146 1.51 11.06 -13.98
N GLU A 147 1.86 10.28 -15.01
CA GLU A 147 1.58 10.61 -16.39
C GLU A 147 0.08 10.81 -16.60
N PRO A 148 -0.35 11.86 -17.34
CA PRO A 148 -1.75 12.09 -17.63
C PRO A 148 -2.36 10.88 -18.33
N ASN A 149 -3.42 10.32 -17.72
CA ASN A 149 -4.15 9.19 -18.27
C ASN A 149 -5.63 9.34 -17.93
N ASP A 150 -6.50 9.00 -18.88
CA ASP A 150 -7.94 8.97 -18.69
C ASP A 150 -8.45 7.58 -18.28
N ARG A 151 -7.60 6.56 -18.40
CA ARG A 151 -7.94 5.16 -18.09
C ARG A 151 -6.86 4.52 -17.23
N TYR A 152 -7.29 3.69 -16.30
CA TYR A 152 -6.41 2.91 -15.43
C TYR A 152 -6.90 1.47 -15.44
N ILE A 153 -5.97 0.53 -15.55
CA ILE A 153 -6.27 -0.88 -15.42
C ILE A 153 -5.71 -1.30 -14.07
N ILE A 154 -6.61 -1.55 -13.13
CA ILE A 154 -6.28 -1.82 -11.74
C ILE A 154 -6.83 -3.20 -11.40
N HIS A 155 -5.93 -4.10 -11.00
CA HIS A 155 -6.27 -5.40 -10.43
C HIS A 155 -5.79 -5.42 -8.97
N HIS A 156 -6.57 -6.02 -8.07
CA HIS A 156 -6.08 -6.31 -6.73
C HIS A 156 -6.72 -7.53 -6.12
N GLU A 157 -5.96 -8.20 -5.26
CA GLU A 157 -6.39 -9.39 -4.55
C GLU A 157 -5.74 -9.44 -3.16
N ILE A 158 -6.25 -10.34 -2.31
CA ILE A 158 -5.69 -10.57 -0.97
C ILE A 158 -4.77 -11.77 -1.03
N TRP A 159 -3.52 -11.59 -0.60
CA TRP A 159 -2.58 -12.69 -0.39
C TRP A 159 -2.44 -12.96 1.11
N ASN A 160 -2.39 -14.24 1.48
CA ASN A 160 -2.15 -14.71 2.84
C ASN A 160 -0.64 -14.73 3.17
N ALA A 161 0.01 -13.60 2.95
CA ALA A 161 1.42 -13.40 3.22
C ALA A 161 1.65 -12.03 3.87
N HIS A 162 2.75 -11.90 4.61
CA HIS A 162 3.21 -10.59 5.06
C HIS A 162 3.64 -9.75 3.86
N TRP A 163 3.26 -8.47 3.81
CA TRP A 163 3.46 -7.60 2.64
C TRP A 163 4.90 -7.53 2.13
N THR A 164 5.88 -7.66 3.02
CA THR A 164 7.30 -7.65 2.63
C THR A 164 7.69 -8.82 1.72
N ARG A 165 6.97 -9.96 1.78
CA ARG A 165 7.22 -11.12 0.93
C ARG A 165 6.94 -10.81 -0.54
N ALA A 166 5.90 -10.03 -0.82
CA ALA A 166 5.57 -9.62 -2.18
C ALA A 166 6.59 -8.64 -2.77
N ILE A 167 7.17 -7.76 -1.94
CA ILE A 167 8.28 -6.90 -2.41
C ILE A 167 9.54 -7.72 -2.65
N ASP A 168 9.88 -8.66 -1.75
CA ASP A 168 11.06 -9.51 -1.86
C ASP A 168 11.03 -10.36 -3.15
N ILE A 169 9.89 -10.98 -3.47
CA ILE A 169 9.72 -11.75 -4.71
C ILE A 169 9.71 -10.85 -5.95
N SER A 170 9.07 -9.68 -5.89
CA SER A 170 9.04 -8.73 -7.02
C SER A 170 10.41 -8.14 -7.36
N LEU A 171 11.35 -8.16 -6.41
CA LEU A 171 12.74 -7.71 -6.59
C LEU A 171 13.67 -8.80 -7.11
N ASP A 172 13.28 -10.07 -6.98
CA ASP A 172 14.06 -11.21 -7.42
C ASP A 172 13.76 -11.50 -8.88
N TYR A 173 14.61 -11.10 -9.81
CA TYR A 173 14.40 -11.44 -11.23
C TYR A 173 14.61 -12.93 -11.54
N LEU A 174 15.37 -13.64 -10.70
CA LEU A 174 15.85 -14.99 -11.03
C LEU A 174 14.84 -16.08 -10.72
N HIS A 175 13.71 -15.76 -10.07
CA HIS A 175 12.61 -16.70 -9.95
C HIS A 175 11.82 -16.88 -11.26
N ILE A 176 11.86 -15.90 -12.17
CA ILE A 176 11.02 -15.87 -13.38
C ILE A 176 11.14 -17.15 -14.22
N PRO A 177 12.35 -17.65 -14.57
CA PRO A 177 12.50 -18.87 -15.35
C PRO A 177 11.92 -20.14 -14.69
N PHE A 178 11.70 -20.12 -13.38
CA PHE A 178 11.32 -21.31 -12.60
C PHE A 178 9.85 -21.27 -12.17
N VAL A 179 9.45 -20.17 -11.55
CA VAL A 179 8.10 -19.95 -11.01
C VAL A 179 7.13 -19.65 -12.14
N HIS A 180 7.52 -18.81 -13.10
CA HIS A 180 6.68 -18.43 -14.25
C HIS A 180 6.94 -19.26 -15.50
N ARG A 181 7.54 -20.46 -15.36
CA ARG A 181 7.91 -21.33 -16.49
C ARG A 181 6.73 -21.70 -17.41
N ASN A 182 5.52 -21.73 -16.86
CA ASN A 182 4.29 -22.10 -17.58
C ASN A 182 3.44 -20.88 -17.99
N SER A 183 3.95 -19.67 -17.74
CA SER A 183 3.31 -18.39 -18.04
C SER A 183 4.28 -17.52 -18.85
N PHE A 184 4.55 -16.28 -18.42
CA PHE A 184 5.41 -15.35 -19.16
C PHE A 184 6.91 -15.65 -19.04
N GLY A 185 7.31 -16.52 -18.10
CA GLY A 185 8.70 -16.93 -17.88
C GLY A 185 9.18 -18.05 -18.81
N SER A 186 8.32 -18.59 -19.68
CA SER A 186 8.63 -19.75 -20.54
C SER A 186 9.84 -19.52 -21.45
N GLU A 187 9.95 -18.34 -22.06
CA GLU A 187 11.09 -17.96 -22.93
C GLU A 187 12.41 -17.82 -22.15
N PHE A 188 12.33 -17.64 -20.83
CA PHE A 188 13.49 -17.47 -19.96
C PHE A 188 14.00 -18.81 -19.39
N HIS A 189 13.20 -19.88 -19.50
CA HIS A 189 13.50 -21.18 -18.89
C HIS A 189 14.75 -21.83 -19.47
N ASP A 190 14.78 -22.06 -20.79
CA ASP A 190 15.93 -22.71 -21.45
C ASP A 190 17.23 -21.90 -21.29
N PRO A 191 17.25 -20.56 -21.47
CA PRO A 191 18.44 -19.76 -21.23
C PRO A 191 18.97 -19.83 -19.80
N ALA A 192 18.11 -20.00 -18.79
CA ALA A 192 18.53 -20.13 -17.39
C ALA A 192 19.23 -21.46 -17.09
N HIS A 193 19.01 -22.49 -17.92
CA HIS A 193 19.61 -23.82 -17.78
C HIS A 193 20.93 -24.02 -18.56
N GLN A 194 21.46 -22.97 -19.21
CA GLN A 194 22.68 -23.01 -20.04
C GLN A 194 23.88 -22.35 -19.35
N ASP A 195 24.22 -22.80 -18.13
CA ASP A 195 25.29 -22.19 -17.30
C ASP A 195 25.14 -20.66 -17.16
N ALA A 196 23.89 -20.22 -16.97
CA ALA A 196 23.55 -18.81 -16.89
C ALA A 196 24.20 -18.15 -15.67
N ILE A 197 24.82 -16.99 -15.88
CA ILE A 197 25.39 -16.16 -14.83
C ILE A 197 24.65 -14.82 -14.85
N ALA A 198 24.03 -14.50 -13.71
CA ALA A 198 23.35 -13.24 -13.52
C ALA A 198 24.33 -12.10 -13.19
N GLN A 199 24.16 -10.99 -13.88
CA GLN A 199 24.78 -9.71 -13.56
C GLN A 199 23.69 -8.77 -13.04
N ILE A 200 23.78 -8.42 -11.75
CA ILE A 200 22.81 -7.57 -11.08
C ILE A 200 23.49 -6.27 -10.69
N SER A 201 22.91 -5.15 -11.14
CA SER A 201 23.35 -3.81 -10.78
C SER A 201 22.25 -3.10 -9.99
N VAL A 202 22.59 -2.55 -8.82
CA VAL A 202 21.66 -1.81 -7.98
C VAL A 202 22.13 -0.37 -7.77
N THR A 203 21.32 0.57 -8.24
CA THR A 203 21.58 2.01 -8.12
C THR A 203 20.58 2.64 -7.17
N ALA A 204 21.06 3.31 -6.12
CA ALA A 204 20.18 4.04 -5.22
C ALA A 204 19.52 5.24 -5.92
N THR A 205 18.25 5.50 -5.63
CA THR A 205 17.51 6.67 -6.13
C THR A 205 17.07 7.54 -4.95
N ALA A 206 16.45 8.68 -5.23
CA ALA A 206 15.96 9.59 -4.20
C ALA A 206 14.91 8.94 -3.27
N ASN A 207 14.09 8.01 -3.78
CA ASN A 207 13.02 7.36 -3.03
C ASN A 207 13.03 5.82 -3.13
N GLY A 208 14.20 5.20 -3.29
CA GLY A 208 14.30 3.75 -3.44
C GLY A 208 15.56 3.29 -4.18
N MET A 209 15.40 2.37 -5.13
CA MET A 209 16.49 1.86 -5.97
C MET A 209 16.01 1.42 -7.36
N ALA A 210 16.89 1.54 -8.33
CA ALA A 210 16.77 0.92 -9.65
C ALA A 210 17.65 -0.33 -9.70
N VAL A 211 17.13 -1.40 -10.27
CA VAL A 211 17.77 -2.70 -10.39
C VAL A 211 17.77 -3.09 -11.87
N THR A 212 18.94 -3.43 -12.37
CA THR A 212 19.09 -4.04 -13.70
C THR A 212 19.56 -5.46 -13.52
N ASN A 213 18.84 -6.41 -14.13
CA ASN A 213 19.18 -7.82 -14.12
C ASN A 213 19.44 -8.28 -15.54
N GLN A 214 20.59 -8.91 -15.76
CA GLN A 214 20.96 -9.48 -17.06
C GLN A 214 21.48 -10.89 -16.85
N LEU A 215 21.12 -11.80 -17.75
CA LEU A 215 21.79 -13.09 -17.87
C LEU A 215 22.75 -13.00 -19.04
N ASN A 216 23.93 -13.61 -18.93
CA ASN A 216 24.83 -13.79 -20.08
C ASN A 216 24.15 -14.48 -21.28
N THR A 217 23.10 -15.26 -21.03
CA THR A 217 22.30 -15.97 -22.04
C THR A 217 21.08 -15.16 -22.53
N LEU A 218 20.74 -14.04 -21.88
CA LEU A 218 19.63 -13.13 -22.22
C LEU A 218 20.06 -11.66 -21.99
N PRO A 219 20.66 -11.01 -23.00
CA PRO A 219 21.34 -9.72 -22.82
C PRO A 219 20.38 -8.54 -22.61
N ASP A 220 19.13 -8.61 -23.09
CA ASP A 220 18.17 -7.50 -22.98
C ASP A 220 17.72 -7.27 -21.53
N GLY A 221 17.82 -8.30 -20.67
CA GLY A 221 17.59 -8.19 -19.23
C GLY A 221 16.20 -7.71 -18.83
N ILE A 222 16.02 -7.42 -17.54
CA ILE A 222 14.84 -6.71 -17.03
C ILE A 222 15.29 -5.61 -16.06
N GLU A 223 14.69 -4.45 -16.20
CA GLU A 223 14.80 -3.36 -15.24
C GLU A 223 13.61 -3.32 -14.28
N ILE A 224 13.92 -3.14 -13.00
CA ILE A 224 12.95 -3.09 -11.90
C ILE A 224 13.30 -1.87 -11.06
N ASP A 225 12.32 -1.00 -10.81
CA ASP A 225 12.49 0.08 -9.84
C ASP A 225 11.69 -0.24 -8.58
N TRP A 226 12.33 -0.24 -7.42
CA TRP A 226 11.62 -0.26 -6.14
C TRP A 226 11.54 1.14 -5.57
N HIS A 227 10.32 1.52 -5.19
CA HIS A 227 9.99 2.79 -4.57
C HIS A 227 9.46 2.56 -3.15
N GLN A 228 10.00 3.30 -2.20
CA GLN A 228 9.55 3.25 -0.83
C GLN A 228 8.09 3.73 -0.73
N PRO A 229 7.30 3.14 0.18
CA PRO A 229 7.67 2.02 1.05
C PRO A 229 7.42 0.63 0.45
N ASN A 230 6.46 0.50 -0.47
CA ASN A 230 5.85 -0.78 -0.85
C ASN A 230 5.48 -0.87 -2.33
N GLN A 231 6.23 -0.21 -3.20
CA GLN A 231 5.97 -0.20 -4.64
C GLN A 231 7.14 -0.80 -5.42
N VAL A 232 6.84 -1.65 -6.40
CA VAL A 232 7.78 -2.11 -7.42
C VAL A 232 7.23 -1.75 -8.80
N VAL A 233 8.06 -1.24 -9.68
CA VAL A 233 7.72 -0.90 -11.06
C VAL A 233 8.54 -1.79 -11.98
N LEU A 234 7.86 -2.63 -12.77
CA LEU A 234 8.50 -3.46 -13.77
C LEU A 234 8.63 -2.67 -15.07
N LYS A 235 9.79 -2.72 -15.73
CA LYS A 235 9.98 -2.13 -17.06
C LYS A 235 10.04 -3.26 -18.09
N LEU A 236 8.88 -3.61 -18.61
CA LEU A 236 8.72 -4.69 -19.57
C LEU A 236 8.58 -4.12 -20.98
N ASP A 237 9.07 -4.87 -21.95
CA ASP A 237 8.78 -4.70 -23.38
C ASP A 237 8.28 -6.05 -23.92
N LEU A 238 7.00 -6.12 -24.25
CA LEU A 238 6.37 -7.32 -24.79
C LEU A 238 6.21 -7.14 -26.30
N GLY A 239 7.27 -7.44 -27.05
CA GLY A 239 7.24 -7.43 -28.52
C GLY A 239 7.00 -6.04 -29.13
N GLY A 240 7.63 -4.99 -28.58
CA GLY A 240 7.47 -3.59 -29.01
C GLY A 240 6.37 -2.84 -28.28
N MET A 241 5.76 -3.46 -27.26
CA MET A 241 4.76 -2.85 -26.39
C MET A 241 5.39 -2.59 -25.02
N PRO A 242 5.87 -1.36 -24.76
CA PRO A 242 6.36 -1.00 -23.44
C PRO A 242 5.21 -1.00 -22.43
N LEU A 243 5.36 -1.78 -21.37
CA LEU A 243 4.48 -1.81 -20.21
C LEU A 243 5.24 -1.38 -18.96
N ARG A 244 4.55 -0.62 -18.10
CA ARG A 244 5.04 -0.21 -16.78
C ARG A 244 4.04 -0.61 -15.71
N PRO A 245 3.95 -1.89 -15.34
CA PRO A 245 3.14 -2.32 -14.22
C PRO A 245 3.69 -1.78 -12.92
N HIS A 246 2.84 -1.10 -12.15
CA HIS A 246 3.10 -0.67 -10.79
C HIS A 246 2.49 -1.69 -9.83
N LEU A 247 3.34 -2.43 -9.13
CA LEU A 247 2.97 -3.42 -8.13
C LEU A 247 3.02 -2.78 -6.74
N PHE A 248 1.98 -2.96 -5.95
CA PHE A 248 1.90 -2.49 -4.57
C PHE A 248 1.62 -3.66 -3.63
N ALA A 249 2.42 -3.75 -2.56
CA ALA A 249 2.20 -4.70 -1.48
C ALA A 249 1.63 -3.96 -0.26
N ILE A 250 0.31 -3.93 -0.11
CA ILE A 250 -0.38 -3.09 0.88
C ILE A 250 -0.67 -3.93 2.13
N PRO A 251 -0.07 -3.64 3.30
CA PRO A 251 -0.33 -4.44 4.50
C PRO A 251 -1.81 -4.34 4.90
N ILE A 252 -2.50 -5.48 5.01
CA ILE A 252 -3.81 -5.56 5.67
C ILE A 252 -3.55 -5.77 7.16
N ASN A 253 -2.78 -6.80 7.50
CA ASN A 253 -2.28 -7.06 8.85
C ASN A 253 -0.95 -7.83 8.82
N SER A 254 -0.56 -8.45 9.93
CA SER A 254 0.71 -9.18 10.04
C SER A 254 0.74 -10.50 9.26
N GLN A 255 -0.40 -10.96 8.73
CA GLN A 255 -0.54 -12.23 8.02
C GLN A 255 -1.10 -12.06 6.60
N GLN A 256 -1.71 -10.93 6.30
CA GLN A 256 -2.36 -10.68 5.01
C GLN A 256 -1.94 -9.34 4.44
N MET A 257 -1.92 -9.27 3.12
CA MET A 257 -1.72 -8.06 2.37
C MET A 257 -2.68 -8.00 1.18
N ARG A 258 -2.92 -6.79 0.69
CA ARG A 258 -3.55 -6.57 -0.61
C ARG A 258 -2.43 -6.37 -1.62
N PHE A 259 -2.31 -7.29 -2.56
CA PHE A 259 -1.51 -7.07 -3.76
C PHE A 259 -2.34 -6.25 -4.74
N MET A 260 -1.80 -5.14 -5.22
CA MET A 260 -2.48 -4.29 -6.20
C MET A 260 -1.53 -4.00 -7.36
N GLN A 261 -2.02 -4.22 -8.57
CA GLN A 261 -1.29 -3.97 -9.79
C GLN A 261 -2.01 -2.91 -10.61
N VAL A 262 -1.26 -1.89 -11.03
CA VAL A 262 -1.77 -0.78 -11.83
C VAL A 262 -0.97 -0.68 -13.11
N VAL A 263 -1.66 -0.73 -14.24
CA VAL A 263 -1.08 -0.48 -15.55
C VAL A 263 -1.72 0.76 -16.14
N LEU A 264 -0.88 1.71 -16.53
CA LEU A 264 -1.29 2.90 -17.25
C LEU A 264 -1.26 2.58 -18.76
N PRO A 265 -2.38 2.72 -19.50
CA PRO A 265 -2.41 2.71 -20.95
C PRO A 265 -1.51 3.82 -21.50
N ASN A 266 -0.44 3.50 -22.21
CA ASN A 266 0.33 4.54 -22.90
C ASN A 266 -0.55 5.12 -24.01
N PRO A 267 -0.77 6.46 -24.06
CA PRO A 267 -1.52 7.07 -25.13
C PRO A 267 -0.92 6.71 -26.49
N GLY A 268 -1.73 6.16 -27.40
CA GLY A 268 -1.31 5.81 -28.76
C GLY A 268 -0.81 4.39 -28.97
N ILE A 269 -0.76 3.54 -27.94
CA ILE A 269 -0.53 2.10 -28.09
C ILE A 269 -1.88 1.38 -28.17
N ASP A 270 -2.15 0.70 -29.28
CA ASP A 270 -3.32 -0.18 -29.40
C ASP A 270 -3.10 -1.44 -28.54
N ARG A 271 -3.98 -1.62 -27.55
CA ARG A 271 -3.99 -2.76 -26.64
C ARG A 271 -5.31 -3.53 -26.70
N SER A 272 -6.11 -3.32 -27.74
CA SER A 272 -7.43 -3.97 -27.90
C SER A 272 -7.34 -5.50 -27.91
N ASN A 273 -6.19 -6.06 -28.32
CA ASN A 273 -5.92 -7.49 -28.32
C ASN A 273 -5.06 -7.95 -27.13
N PHE A 274 -4.72 -7.07 -26.18
CA PHE A 274 -3.96 -7.48 -24.99
C PHE A 274 -4.92 -8.01 -23.92
N ASP A 275 -4.73 -9.27 -23.56
CA ASP A 275 -5.50 -9.91 -22.49
C ASP A 275 -4.91 -9.51 -21.12
N PHE A 276 -5.53 -8.52 -20.49
CA PHE A 276 -5.14 -8.09 -19.16
C PHE A 276 -5.47 -9.13 -18.08
N ASP A 277 -6.48 -9.98 -18.29
CA ASP A 277 -6.84 -11.01 -17.33
C ASP A 277 -5.77 -12.10 -17.30
N GLU A 278 -5.27 -12.52 -18.47
CA GLU A 278 -4.12 -13.44 -18.57
C GLU A 278 -2.85 -12.81 -17.99
N PHE A 279 -2.59 -11.53 -18.28
CA PHE A 279 -1.44 -10.82 -17.72
C PHE A 279 -1.48 -10.75 -16.19
N PHE A 280 -2.65 -10.49 -15.60
CA PHE A 280 -2.81 -10.48 -14.14
C PHE A 280 -2.84 -11.88 -13.54
N ALA A 281 -3.28 -12.90 -14.27
CA ALA A 281 -3.25 -14.28 -13.79
C ALA A 281 -1.82 -14.75 -13.46
N ALA A 282 -0.80 -14.13 -14.06
CA ALA A 282 0.59 -14.39 -13.74
C ALA A 282 0.96 -14.07 -12.27
N SER A 283 0.24 -13.17 -11.60
CA SER A 283 0.43 -12.88 -10.17
C SER A 283 0.08 -14.07 -9.28
N LEU A 284 -0.65 -15.07 -9.81
CA LEU A 284 -0.97 -16.29 -9.09
C LEU A 284 0.29 -17.10 -8.72
N ASP A 285 1.25 -17.21 -9.64
CA ASP A 285 2.47 -17.98 -9.40
C ASP A 285 3.29 -17.34 -8.26
N ASP A 286 3.41 -16.00 -8.28
CA ASP A 286 4.05 -15.21 -7.23
C ASP A 286 3.32 -15.35 -5.89
N ARG A 287 1.98 -15.29 -5.93
CA ARG A 287 1.14 -15.45 -4.76
C ARG A 287 1.40 -16.80 -4.08
N ILE A 288 1.43 -17.89 -4.84
CA ILE A 288 1.69 -19.23 -4.29
C ILE A 288 3.05 -19.26 -3.59
N MET A 289 4.08 -18.68 -4.22
CA MET A 289 5.40 -18.60 -3.60
C MET A 289 5.38 -17.73 -2.33
N ALA A 290 4.75 -16.56 -2.37
CA ALA A 290 4.68 -15.65 -1.23
C ALA A 290 3.90 -16.26 -0.04
N GLU A 291 2.77 -16.92 -0.29
CA GLU A 291 1.95 -17.58 0.75
C GLU A 291 2.61 -18.84 1.33
N SER A 292 3.52 -19.48 0.59
CA SER A 292 4.29 -20.62 1.10
C SER A 292 5.38 -20.21 2.10
N GLN A 293 5.78 -18.93 2.10
CA GLN A 293 6.83 -18.41 2.97
C GLN A 293 6.26 -17.97 4.32
N ILE A 294 6.91 -18.40 5.40
CA ILE A 294 6.42 -18.14 6.76
C ILE A 294 6.74 -16.70 7.18
N GLY A 295 5.69 -15.95 7.54
CA GLY A 295 5.79 -14.66 8.20
C GLY A 295 6.45 -13.56 7.37
N GLU A 296 6.94 -12.53 8.05
CA GLU A 296 7.71 -11.44 7.44
C GLU A 296 9.06 -11.93 6.89
N ILE A 297 9.63 -11.16 5.95
CA ILE A 297 10.99 -11.39 5.44
C ILE A 297 12.01 -11.54 6.59
N PRO A 298 13.00 -12.44 6.47
CA PRO A 298 14.05 -12.59 7.47
C PRO A 298 14.96 -11.36 7.53
N ASN A 299 15.69 -11.20 8.64
CA ASN A 299 16.74 -10.20 8.74
C ASN A 299 17.90 -10.53 7.77
N THR A 300 18.72 -9.55 7.41
CA THR A 300 19.82 -9.75 6.44
C THR A 300 20.90 -10.73 6.88
N ASN A 301 20.96 -11.07 8.17
CA ASN A 301 21.93 -12.02 8.72
C ASN A 301 21.32 -13.43 8.90
N GLU A 302 20.05 -13.61 8.51
CA GLU A 302 19.33 -14.88 8.58
C GLU A 302 19.24 -15.50 7.17
N GLY A 303 19.34 -16.82 7.10
CA GLY A 303 19.33 -17.58 5.84
C GLY A 303 20.67 -17.62 5.10
N CYS A 304 20.68 -18.34 3.98
CA CYS A 304 21.82 -18.44 3.07
C CYS A 304 21.58 -17.51 1.89
N ASN A 305 22.24 -16.36 1.87
CA ASN A 305 22.12 -15.38 0.79
C ASN A 305 23.34 -15.48 -0.14
N VAL A 306 23.12 -15.28 -1.44
CA VAL A 306 24.12 -15.28 -2.52
C VAL A 306 24.21 -13.88 -3.16
N PRO A 307 25.24 -13.59 -3.98
CA PRO A 307 25.42 -12.24 -4.54
C PRO A 307 24.21 -11.70 -5.30
N THR A 308 23.41 -12.57 -5.90
CA THR A 308 22.20 -12.19 -6.65
C THR A 308 21.06 -11.69 -5.76
N ASP A 309 21.13 -11.89 -4.46
CA ASP A 309 20.10 -11.44 -3.51
C ASP A 309 20.30 -9.98 -3.07
N GLU A 310 21.27 -9.26 -3.64
CA GLU A 310 21.60 -7.89 -3.24
C GLU A 310 20.41 -6.91 -3.26
N PRO A 311 19.49 -6.92 -4.25
CA PRO A 311 18.27 -6.11 -4.21
C PRO A 311 17.42 -6.40 -2.96
N SER A 312 17.11 -7.67 -2.72
CA SER A 312 16.32 -8.15 -1.57
C SER A 312 16.99 -7.80 -0.25
N LEU A 313 18.32 -7.96 -0.14
CA LEU A 313 19.08 -7.57 1.04
C LEU A 313 19.04 -6.05 1.31
N ARG A 314 19.06 -5.21 0.26
CA ARG A 314 18.89 -3.75 0.43
C ARG A 314 17.50 -3.38 0.91
N PHE A 315 16.46 -4.00 0.34
CA PHE A 315 15.09 -3.83 0.81
C PHE A 315 14.94 -4.24 2.28
N ARG A 316 15.45 -5.43 2.66
CA ARG A 316 15.45 -5.92 4.04
C ARG A 316 16.14 -4.95 5.00
N ARG A 317 17.34 -4.45 4.66
CA ARG A 317 18.05 -3.43 5.47
C ARG A 317 17.19 -2.19 5.67
N TRP A 318 16.56 -1.68 4.61
CA TRP A 318 15.67 -0.52 4.71
C TRP A 318 14.44 -0.83 5.57
N TYR A 319 13.76 -1.95 5.35
CA TYR A 319 12.54 -2.32 6.08
C TYR A 319 12.81 -2.40 7.58
N TYR A 320 13.87 -3.14 7.96
CA TYR A 320 14.24 -3.28 9.36
C TYR A 320 14.62 -1.94 9.98
N ARG A 321 15.43 -1.11 9.31
CA ARG A 321 15.86 0.20 9.86
C ARG A 321 14.73 1.22 9.95
N THR A 322 13.90 1.33 8.91
CA THR A 322 12.96 2.45 8.74
C THR A 322 11.57 2.12 9.26
N VAL A 323 11.07 0.91 9.01
CA VAL A 323 9.70 0.51 9.35
C VAL A 323 9.67 -0.24 10.68
N LYS A 324 10.56 -1.22 10.86
CA LYS A 324 10.53 -2.10 12.03
C LYS A 324 11.27 -1.55 13.25
N HIS A 325 12.46 -0.95 13.11
CA HIS A 325 13.25 -0.45 14.24
C HIS A 325 12.69 0.84 14.85
N LYS A 326 12.05 1.71 14.06
CA LYS A 326 11.27 2.85 14.61
C LYS A 326 10.16 2.42 15.57
N ARG A 327 9.75 1.13 15.54
CA ARG A 327 8.83 0.52 16.51
C ARG A 327 9.50 0.22 17.86
N ILE A 328 10.80 -0.13 17.88
CA ILE A 328 11.52 -0.54 19.11
C ILE A 328 11.91 0.68 19.95
N GLU A 329 12.42 1.76 19.34
CA GLU A 329 12.75 3.00 20.08
C GLU A 329 11.51 3.65 20.72
N ALA A 330 10.36 3.59 20.04
CA ALA A 330 9.07 4.05 20.59
C ALA A 330 8.55 3.18 21.76
N ILE A 331 9.00 1.92 21.86
CA ILE A 331 8.66 1.01 22.96
C ILE A 331 9.66 1.15 24.12
N GLN A 332 10.96 1.28 23.85
CA GLN A 332 12.00 1.42 24.88
C GLN A 332 11.93 2.76 25.64
N TRP A 333 11.50 3.85 25.00
CA TRP A 333 11.28 5.12 25.71
C TRP A 333 10.16 5.04 26.78
N ARG A 334 9.25 4.06 26.66
CA ARG A 334 8.14 3.87 27.62
C ARG A 334 8.51 3.04 28.84
N SER A 335 9.60 2.26 28.81
CA SER A 335 10.04 1.49 29.99
C SER A 335 10.80 2.31 31.03
N ASP A 336 11.24 3.52 30.70
CA ASP A 336 12.10 4.34 31.57
C ASP A 336 11.37 5.49 32.29
N ARG A 337 10.03 5.53 32.27
CA ARG A 337 9.23 6.61 32.88
C ARG A 337 8.27 6.19 33.99
N HIS A 338 8.48 5.06 34.65
CA HIS A 338 7.76 4.72 35.89
C HIS A 338 8.75 4.44 37.02
N LEU A 339 9.49 5.47 37.42
CA LEU A 339 9.93 5.67 38.81
C LEU A 339 9.76 7.15 39.13
N TYR A 340 8.97 7.39 40.19
CA TYR A 340 8.56 8.66 40.81
C TYR A 340 7.28 9.32 40.29
#